data_AF-A0A090Q3Q8-F1
#
_entry.id   AF-A0A090Q3Q8-F1
#
_cell.length_a   1.000
_cell.length_b   1.000
_cell.length_c   1.000
_cell.angle_alpha   90.00
_cell.angle_beta   90.00
_cell.angle_gamma   90.00
#
_symmetry.space_group_name_H-M   'P 1'
#
loop_
_entity.id
_entity.type
_entity.pdbx_description
1 polymer ?
#
loop_
_entity_poly.entity_id
_entity_poly.type
_entity_poly.pdbx_seq_one_letter_code
_entity_poly.pdbx_strand_id
1 'polypeptide(L)'
;MSAKKISLLVIFASAYMYAQNCDCEKSLNEFALKYQQTISYKQQAKDKKVEAAYLNKLDKLVSEVKESTTHWECFIKITDLKDVIRDEHSRVRGTGISDTINIKNSKFFKNLPRYKGDLNLLLSELSKKSFQDVEGIYYSEGSTFGVVKDQDKYLGILLKTQMDHWNQVCNFLN
;
A
#
# COMPACT_ATOMS: atom_id res chain seq x y z
N MET A 1 -74.43 14.75 2.98
CA MET A 1 -73.72 14.07 1.88
C MET A 1 -72.24 14.41 1.99
N SER A 2 -71.42 13.40 2.27
CA SER A 2 -70.02 13.53 2.66
C SER A 2 -69.11 13.50 1.42
N ALA A 3 -68.40 14.60 1.14
CA ALA A 3 -67.35 14.62 0.12
C ALA A 3 -66.01 14.32 0.81
N LYS A 4 -65.45 13.17 0.44
CA LYS A 4 -64.22 12.58 0.97
C LYS A 4 -63.03 13.54 0.89
N LYS A 5 -62.38 13.79 2.03
CA LYS A 5 -61.03 14.35 2.09
C LYS A 5 -60.06 13.32 1.48
N ILE A 6 -59.55 13.60 0.28
CA ILE A 6 -58.46 12.82 -0.32
C ILE A 6 -57.19 13.27 0.37
N SER A 7 -56.76 12.50 1.37
CA SER A 7 -55.45 12.63 2.00
C SER A 7 -54.42 12.07 1.03
N LEU A 8 -53.66 12.94 0.38
CA LEU A 8 -52.53 12.56 -0.46
C LEU A 8 -51.36 12.14 0.46
N LEU A 9 -51.34 10.86 0.85
CA LEU A 9 -50.19 10.27 1.53
C LEU A 9 -49.09 10.02 0.48
N VAL A 10 -48.23 11.02 0.26
CA VAL A 10 -47.02 10.83 -0.55
C VAL A 10 -46.05 9.98 0.27
N ILE A 11 -45.98 8.69 -0.06
CA ILE A 11 -44.96 7.78 0.44
C ILE A 11 -43.63 8.21 -0.17
N PHE A 12 -42.84 9.01 0.55
CA PHE A 12 -41.41 9.12 0.30
C PHE A 12 -40.76 7.80 0.73
N ALA A 13 -40.83 6.80 -0.14
CA ALA A 13 -40.04 5.60 -0.01
C ALA A 13 -38.58 5.98 -0.27
N SER A 14 -37.85 6.18 0.82
CA SER A 14 -36.40 6.21 0.86
C SER A 14 -35.82 4.96 0.21
N ALA A 15 -35.00 5.14 -0.82
CA ALA A 15 -33.92 4.20 -1.12
C ALA A 15 -32.67 5.01 -1.49
N TYR A 16 -31.96 5.41 -0.46
CA TYR A 16 -30.55 5.77 -0.52
C TYR A 16 -29.77 4.54 -1.01
N MET A 17 -29.65 4.34 -2.32
CA MET A 17 -28.73 3.35 -2.89
C MET A 17 -28.03 3.90 -4.13
N TYR A 18 -27.29 4.99 -3.95
CA TYR A 18 -25.96 5.03 -4.57
C TYR A 18 -25.00 4.36 -3.60
N ALA A 19 -25.18 3.06 -3.35
CA ALA A 19 -24.04 2.27 -2.95
C ALA A 19 -23.06 2.41 -4.12
N GLN A 20 -21.89 3.00 -3.89
CA GLN A 20 -20.79 2.88 -4.84
C GLN A 20 -20.62 1.38 -5.02
N ASN A 21 -21.07 0.84 -6.15
CA ASN A 21 -20.97 -0.58 -6.41
C ASN A 21 -19.47 -0.81 -6.67
N CYS A 22 -18.75 -1.14 -5.60
CA CYS A 22 -17.31 -1.26 -5.61
C CYS A 22 -16.92 -2.59 -6.23
N ASP A 23 -17.01 -2.60 -7.55
CA ASP A 23 -16.52 -3.66 -8.37
C ASP A 23 -14.98 -3.60 -8.37
N CYS A 24 -14.39 -4.37 -7.46
CA CYS A 24 -12.95 -4.43 -7.31
C CYS A 24 -12.27 -5.00 -8.55
N GLU A 25 -12.91 -5.97 -9.22
CA GLU A 25 -12.40 -6.55 -10.45
C GLU A 25 -12.31 -5.48 -11.55
N LYS A 26 -13.39 -4.71 -11.74
CA LYS A 26 -13.39 -3.57 -12.66
C LYS A 26 -12.30 -2.56 -12.30
N SER A 27 -12.16 -2.22 -11.02
CA SER A 27 -11.16 -1.26 -10.56
C SER A 27 -9.72 -1.74 -10.82
N LEU A 28 -9.43 -3.02 -10.58
CA LEU A 28 -8.14 -3.66 -10.89
C LEU A 28 -7.83 -3.61 -12.38
N ASN A 29 -8.79 -3.99 -13.23
CA ASN A 29 -8.62 -3.99 -14.67
C ASN A 29 -8.44 -2.57 -15.23
N GLU A 30 -9.23 -1.59 -14.77
CA GLU A 30 -9.09 -0.20 -15.17
C GLU A 30 -7.76 0.40 -14.73
N PHE A 31 -7.31 0.10 -13.51
CA PHE A 31 -5.98 0.49 -13.04
C PHE A 31 -4.91 -0.12 -13.94
N ALA A 32 -4.97 -1.42 -14.21
CA ALA A 32 -3.96 -2.12 -15.01
C ALA A 32 -3.83 -1.51 -16.41
N LEU A 33 -4.95 -1.26 -17.08
CA LEU A 33 -4.99 -0.64 -18.41
C LEU A 33 -4.32 0.74 -18.41
N LYS A 34 -4.60 1.57 -17.40
CA LYS A 34 -3.96 2.90 -17.28
C LYS A 34 -2.49 2.79 -16.91
N TYR A 35 -2.14 1.89 -16.01
CA TYR A 35 -0.78 1.72 -15.53
C TYR A 35 0.16 1.21 -16.62
N GLN A 36 -0.34 0.34 -17.51
CA GLN A 36 0.36 -0.11 -18.72
C GLN A 36 0.72 1.03 -19.69
N GLN A 37 0.04 2.17 -19.60
CA GLN A 37 0.34 3.34 -20.43
C GLN A 37 1.47 4.22 -19.86
N THR A 38 1.86 4.01 -18.60
CA THR A 38 2.93 4.79 -17.95
C THR A 38 4.30 4.52 -18.58
N ILE A 39 5.20 5.50 -18.45
CA ILE A 39 6.59 5.36 -18.93
C ILE A 39 7.29 4.23 -18.18
N SER A 40 7.14 4.17 -16.86
CA SER A 40 7.77 3.18 -15.98
C SER A 40 7.40 1.75 -16.39
N TYR A 41 6.10 1.47 -16.62
CA TYR A 41 5.66 0.19 -17.15
C TYR A 41 6.29 -0.08 -18.52
N LYS A 42 6.15 0.84 -19.47
CA LYS A 42 6.63 0.66 -20.86
C LYS A 42 8.13 0.43 -20.95
N GLN A 43 8.91 0.98 -20.02
CA GLN A 43 10.36 0.77 -19.97
C GLN A 43 10.71 -0.59 -19.39
N GLN A 44 10.07 -1.00 -18.28
CA GLN A 44 10.40 -2.25 -17.58
C GLN A 44 9.80 -3.49 -18.27
N ALA A 45 8.58 -3.39 -18.81
CA ALA A 45 7.91 -4.47 -19.53
C ALA A 45 8.54 -4.82 -20.89
N LYS A 46 9.60 -4.11 -21.31
CA LYS A 46 10.47 -4.57 -22.41
C LYS A 46 11.15 -5.89 -22.05
N ASP A 47 11.43 -6.11 -20.75
CA ASP A 47 11.78 -7.43 -20.24
C ASP A 47 10.51 -8.29 -20.16
N LYS A 48 10.47 -9.35 -20.97
CA LYS A 48 9.36 -10.29 -21.04
C LYS A 48 9.08 -11.01 -19.72
N LYS A 49 10.08 -11.15 -18.84
CA LYS A 49 9.86 -11.69 -17.50
C LYS A 49 9.07 -10.73 -16.63
N VAL A 50 9.34 -9.43 -16.73
CA VAL A 50 8.61 -8.39 -15.98
C VAL A 50 7.18 -8.27 -16.49
N GLU A 51 7.00 -8.25 -17.82
CA GLU A 51 5.66 -8.23 -18.44
C GLU A 51 4.83 -9.45 -18.01
N ALA A 52 5.39 -10.66 -18.11
CA ALA A 52 4.71 -11.88 -17.68
C ALA A 52 4.41 -11.87 -16.18
N ALA A 53 5.35 -11.41 -15.34
CA ALA A 53 5.11 -11.28 -13.90
C ALA A 53 3.94 -10.35 -13.59
N TYR A 54 3.83 -9.22 -14.31
CA TYR A 54 2.74 -8.26 -14.13
C TYR A 54 1.39 -8.84 -14.53
N LEU A 55 1.31 -9.47 -15.71
CA LEU A 55 0.07 -10.08 -16.21
C LEU A 55 -0.39 -11.25 -15.32
N ASN A 56 0.53 -12.14 -14.94
CA ASN A 56 0.22 -13.24 -14.02
C ASN A 56 -0.25 -12.72 -12.65
N LYS A 57 0.32 -11.61 -12.17
CA LYS A 57 -0.10 -10.97 -10.93
C LYS A 57 -1.51 -10.39 -11.06
N LEU A 58 -1.83 -9.72 -12.16
CA LEU A 58 -3.16 -9.21 -12.45
C LEU A 58 -4.19 -10.35 -12.45
N ASP A 59 -3.95 -11.41 -13.23
CA ASP A 59 -4.86 -12.56 -13.34
C ASP A 59 -5.11 -13.20 -11.98
N LYS A 60 -4.04 -13.39 -11.19
CA LYS A 60 -4.14 -13.90 -9.84
C LYS A 60 -5.00 -12.98 -8.95
N LEU A 61 -4.72 -11.69 -8.94
CA LEU A 61 -5.41 -10.75 -8.05
C LEU A 61 -6.89 -10.63 -8.40
N VAL A 62 -7.24 -10.64 -9.68
CA VAL A 62 -8.62 -10.70 -10.19
C VAL A 62 -9.30 -11.99 -9.74
N SER A 63 -8.64 -13.15 -9.88
CA SER A 63 -9.21 -14.44 -9.46
C SER A 63 -9.49 -14.55 -7.94
N GLU A 64 -8.83 -13.72 -7.15
CA GLU A 64 -9.01 -13.66 -5.70
C GLU A 64 -10.09 -12.63 -5.27
N VAL A 65 -10.67 -11.87 -6.20
CA VAL A 65 -11.80 -10.98 -5.91
C VAL A 65 -13.06 -11.80 -5.66
N LYS A 66 -13.74 -11.51 -4.54
CA LYS A 66 -15.02 -12.08 -4.14
C LYS A 66 -16.04 -10.96 -3.94
N GLU A 67 -17.33 -11.29 -3.94
CA GLU A 67 -18.40 -10.33 -3.59
C GLU A 67 -18.19 -9.69 -2.21
N SER A 68 -17.53 -10.39 -1.28
CA SER A 68 -17.20 -9.91 0.06
C SER A 68 -15.91 -9.08 0.13
N THR A 69 -15.27 -8.75 -0.99
CA THR A 69 -14.01 -7.99 -1.00
C THR A 69 -14.29 -6.56 -0.55
N THR A 70 -13.66 -6.16 0.55
CA THR A 70 -13.76 -4.80 1.10
C THR A 70 -12.99 -3.79 0.26
N HIS A 71 -13.29 -2.50 0.42
CA HIS A 71 -12.53 -1.44 -0.26
C HIS A 71 -11.06 -1.46 0.12
N TRP A 72 -10.74 -1.74 1.39
CA TRP A 72 -9.38 -1.90 1.85
C TRP A 72 -8.66 -3.08 1.17
N GLU A 73 -9.29 -4.25 1.12
CA GLU A 73 -8.72 -5.40 0.42
C GLU A 73 -8.49 -5.11 -1.06
N CYS A 74 -9.42 -4.40 -1.71
CA CYS A 74 -9.24 -3.97 -3.09
C CYS A 74 -8.06 -3.01 -3.27
N PHE A 75 -7.95 -2.00 -2.40
CA PHE A 75 -6.83 -1.06 -2.39
C PHE A 75 -5.48 -1.78 -2.24
N ILE A 76 -5.42 -2.78 -1.37
CA ILE A 76 -4.21 -3.61 -1.19
C ILE A 76 -3.90 -4.41 -2.46
N LYS A 77 -4.90 -5.00 -3.13
CA LYS A 77 -4.69 -5.70 -4.41
C LYS A 77 -4.16 -4.77 -5.49
N ILE A 78 -4.71 -3.56 -5.64
CA ILE A 78 -4.23 -2.58 -6.62
C ILE A 78 -2.77 -2.18 -6.32
N THR A 79 -2.43 -1.96 -5.05
CA THR A 79 -1.06 -1.64 -4.64
C THR A 79 -0.10 -2.80 -4.92
N ASP A 80 -0.53 -4.04 -4.64
CA ASP A 80 0.25 -5.25 -4.89
C ASP A 80 0.50 -5.50 -6.39
N LEU A 81 -0.42 -5.10 -7.27
CA LEU A 81 -0.19 -5.09 -8.72
C LEU A 81 0.83 -4.01 -9.12
N LYS A 82 0.69 -2.79 -8.59
CA LYS A 82 1.61 -1.67 -8.86
C LYS A 82 3.05 -2.03 -8.50
N ASP A 83 3.28 -2.79 -7.43
CA ASP A 83 4.62 -3.12 -6.93
C ASP A 83 5.43 -4.09 -7.81
N VAL A 84 4.81 -4.70 -8.82
CA VAL A 84 5.56 -5.47 -9.83
C VAL A 84 6.44 -4.54 -10.68
N ILE A 85 6.01 -3.29 -10.90
CA ILE A 85 6.80 -2.26 -11.57
C ILE A 85 7.48 -1.40 -10.52
N ARG A 86 8.81 -1.30 -10.61
CA ARG A 86 9.61 -0.53 -9.65
C ARG A 86 9.56 0.95 -10.02
N ASP A 87 8.65 1.68 -9.40
CA ASP A 87 8.48 3.11 -9.59
C ASP A 87 8.13 3.76 -8.24
N GLU A 88 9.12 4.42 -7.64
CA GLU A 88 9.03 5.13 -6.36
C GLU A 88 8.19 6.42 -6.44
N HIS A 89 7.95 6.92 -7.65
CA HIS A 89 7.11 8.09 -7.91
C HIS A 89 5.64 7.70 -8.13
N SER A 90 5.36 6.41 -8.34
CA SER A 90 3.99 5.91 -8.49
C SER A 90 3.38 5.56 -7.14
N ARG A 91 2.24 6.21 -6.82
CA ARG A 91 1.49 5.98 -5.57
C ARG A 91 0.03 5.71 -5.87
N VAL A 92 -0.52 4.63 -5.31
CA VAL A 92 -1.97 4.39 -5.28
C VAL A 92 -2.54 5.13 -4.08
N ARG A 93 -3.60 5.92 -4.28
CA ARG A 93 -4.29 6.63 -3.20
C ARG A 93 -5.72 6.12 -3.11
N GLY A 94 -6.11 5.63 -1.95
CA GLY A 94 -7.52 5.40 -1.61
C GLY A 94 -8.15 6.70 -1.13
N THR A 95 -9.32 7.06 -1.66
CA THR A 95 -10.16 8.12 -1.10
C THR A 95 -11.39 7.47 -0.47
N GLY A 96 -11.83 7.96 0.69
CA GLY A 96 -13.03 7.43 1.36
C GLY A 96 -12.91 6.02 1.93
N ILE A 97 -11.71 5.49 2.17
CA ILE A 97 -11.52 4.26 2.94
C ILE A 97 -11.82 4.59 4.41
N SER A 98 -13.07 4.42 4.83
CA SER A 98 -13.53 4.70 6.20
C SER A 98 -13.36 3.53 7.16
N ASP A 99 -12.81 2.41 6.68
CA ASP A 99 -12.58 1.24 7.50
C ASP A 99 -11.60 1.60 8.63
N THR A 100 -12.00 1.40 9.88
CA THR A 100 -11.05 1.43 11.01
C THR A 100 -10.10 0.24 10.86
N ILE A 101 -9.04 0.44 10.07
CA ILE A 101 -8.08 -0.61 9.73
C ILE A 101 -7.06 -0.75 10.85
N ASN A 102 -7.10 -1.89 11.52
CA ASN A 102 -6.00 -2.29 12.40
C ASN A 102 -4.87 -2.90 11.56
N ILE A 103 -4.02 -2.04 10.99
CA ILE A 103 -2.88 -2.44 10.14
C ILE A 103 -1.97 -3.45 10.86
N LYS A 104 -1.84 -3.36 12.20
CA LYS A 104 -0.97 -4.24 13.01
C LYS A 104 -1.36 -5.72 12.92
N ASN A 105 -2.63 -6.01 12.64
CA ASN A 105 -3.12 -7.38 12.52
C ASN A 105 -2.98 -7.97 11.10
N SER A 106 -2.72 -7.13 10.10
CA SER A 106 -2.58 -7.56 8.71
C SER A 106 -1.41 -8.52 8.52
N LYS A 107 -1.54 -9.46 7.58
CA LYS A 107 -0.45 -10.36 7.17
C LYS A 107 0.76 -9.56 6.67
N PHE A 108 0.52 -8.47 5.95
CA PHE A 108 1.56 -7.54 5.50
C PHE A 108 2.40 -7.03 6.67
N PHE A 109 1.78 -6.41 7.68
CA PHE A 109 2.50 -5.84 8.84
C PHE A 109 3.24 -6.90 9.66
N LYS A 110 2.67 -8.10 9.79
CA LYS A 110 3.30 -9.23 10.50
C LYS A 110 4.52 -9.77 9.76
N ASN A 111 4.54 -9.67 8.43
CA ASN A 111 5.62 -10.18 7.59
C ASN A 111 6.69 -9.12 7.26
N LEU A 112 6.52 -7.87 7.69
CA LEU A 112 7.55 -6.84 7.51
C LEU A 112 8.87 -7.30 8.16
N PRO A 113 10.01 -7.22 7.44
CA PRO A 113 11.30 -7.61 7.99
C PRO A 113 11.61 -6.80 9.25
N ARG A 114 12.21 -7.47 10.22
CA ARG A 114 12.46 -6.89 11.54
C ARG A 114 13.92 -6.94 11.93
N TYR A 115 14.47 -5.80 12.36
CA TYR A 115 15.78 -5.79 13.00
C TYR A 115 15.66 -6.52 14.34
N LYS A 116 16.56 -7.49 14.57
CA LYS A 116 16.56 -8.31 15.78
C LYS A 116 17.52 -7.79 16.86
N GLY A 117 18.36 -6.81 16.52
CA GLY A 117 19.30 -6.21 17.47
C GLY A 117 18.70 -5.05 18.26
N ASP A 118 19.52 -4.47 19.13
CA ASP A 118 19.17 -3.28 19.92
C ASP A 118 19.38 -2.00 19.08
N LEU A 119 18.31 -1.24 18.86
CA LEU A 119 18.36 -0.01 18.07
C LEU A 119 19.21 1.09 18.73
N ASN A 120 19.29 1.14 20.05
CA ASN A 120 20.12 2.14 20.75
C ASN A 120 21.61 1.82 20.60
N LEU A 121 21.97 0.52 20.68
CA LEU A 121 23.33 0.08 20.39
C LEU A 121 23.70 0.38 18.95
N LEU A 122 22.83 0.01 18.00
CA LEU A 122 23.03 0.30 16.58
C LEU A 122 23.20 1.81 16.32
N LEU A 123 22.36 2.65 16.92
CA LEU A 123 22.47 4.11 16.80
C LEU A 123 23.82 4.60 17.33
N SER A 124 24.29 4.09 18.47
CA SER A 124 25.58 4.45 19.04
C SER A 124 26.75 4.02 18.15
N GLU A 125 26.69 2.83 17.56
CA GLU A 125 27.71 2.34 16.62
C GLU A 125 27.76 3.18 15.35
N LEU A 126 26.61 3.46 14.75
CA LEU A 126 26.51 4.24 13.53
C LEU A 126 26.90 5.72 13.73
N SER A 127 26.69 6.28 14.92
CA SER A 127 27.11 7.66 15.23
C SER A 127 28.63 7.87 15.21
N LYS A 128 29.42 6.79 15.24
CA LYS A 128 30.89 6.82 15.19
C LYS A 128 31.43 6.73 13.77
N LYS A 129 30.58 6.44 12.78
CA LYS A 129 30.98 6.31 11.37
C LYS A 129 31.34 7.66 10.77
N SER A 130 32.27 7.66 9.83
CA SER A 130 32.65 8.87 9.10
C SER A 130 31.54 9.28 8.13
N PHE A 131 31.42 10.58 7.83
CA PHE A 131 30.54 11.04 6.77
C PHE A 131 30.92 10.52 5.37
N GLN A 132 32.17 10.08 5.21
CA GLN A 132 32.67 9.49 3.96
C GLN A 132 32.31 8.01 3.83
N ASP A 133 31.87 7.36 4.92
CA ASP A 133 31.44 5.98 4.91
C ASP A 133 30.01 5.88 4.36
N VAL A 134 29.69 4.77 3.70
CA VAL A 134 28.31 4.44 3.32
C VAL A 134 27.49 4.01 4.54
N GLU A 135 28.14 3.41 5.54
CA GLU A 135 27.50 3.11 6.80
C GLU A 135 27.37 4.38 7.65
N GLY A 136 26.21 4.61 8.24
CA GLY A 136 25.99 5.81 9.03
C GLY A 136 24.52 6.10 9.31
N ILE A 137 24.27 7.33 9.79
CA ILE A 137 22.93 7.81 10.13
C ILE A 137 22.48 8.81 9.06
N TYR A 138 21.29 8.58 8.51
CA TYR A 138 20.67 9.38 7.47
C TYR A 138 19.32 9.93 7.92
N TYR A 139 18.95 11.10 7.43
CA TYR A 139 17.73 11.79 7.80
C TYR A 139 16.91 12.09 6.53
N SER A 140 15.62 11.75 6.57
CA SER A 140 14.69 12.08 5.48
C SER A 140 13.27 12.19 6.02
N GLU A 141 12.56 13.25 5.64
CA GLU A 141 11.11 13.43 5.89
C GLU A 141 10.66 13.09 7.33
N GLY A 142 11.34 13.62 8.35
CA GLY A 142 11.00 13.39 9.76
C GLY A 142 11.34 11.98 10.28
N SER A 143 12.08 11.20 9.50
CA SER A 143 12.54 9.86 9.82
C SER A 143 14.07 9.78 9.85
N THR A 144 14.58 8.89 10.70
CA THR A 144 16.01 8.61 10.87
C THR A 144 16.29 7.18 10.47
N PHE A 145 17.27 6.98 9.60
CA PHE A 145 17.67 5.69 9.07
C PHE A 145 19.12 5.39 9.46
N GLY A 146 19.40 4.14 9.80
CA GLY A 146 20.75 3.60 9.91
C GLY A 146 21.06 2.78 8.68
N VAL A 147 22.25 2.96 8.11
CA VAL A 147 22.75 2.11 7.03
C VAL A 147 23.88 1.25 7.58
N VAL A 148 23.73 -0.07 7.46
CA VAL A 148 24.73 -1.06 7.88
C VAL A 148 25.11 -1.94 6.71
N LYS A 149 26.36 -2.41 6.68
CA LYS A 149 26.79 -3.43 5.74
C LYS A 149 26.38 -4.81 6.26
N ASP A 150 25.68 -5.57 5.42
CA ASP A 150 25.35 -6.98 5.64
C ASP A 150 25.87 -7.78 4.44
N GLN A 151 26.96 -8.52 4.66
CA GLN A 151 27.70 -9.22 3.61
C GLN A 151 28.10 -8.26 2.47
N ASP A 152 27.61 -8.50 1.25
CA ASP A 152 27.89 -7.68 0.06
C ASP A 152 26.84 -6.61 -0.21
N LYS A 153 25.93 -6.36 0.74
CA LYS A 153 24.81 -5.42 0.58
C LYS A 153 24.79 -4.42 1.73
N TYR A 154 24.08 -3.32 1.52
CA TYR A 154 23.73 -2.38 2.57
C TYR A 154 22.27 -2.56 2.96
N LEU A 155 21.96 -2.47 4.24
CA LEU A 155 20.60 -2.51 4.76
C LEU A 155 20.23 -1.16 5.35
N GLY A 156 19.08 -0.63 4.93
CA GLY A 156 18.43 0.48 5.59
C GLY A 156 17.60 0.01 6.79
N ILE A 157 17.83 0.60 7.95
CA ILE A 157 17.10 0.30 9.19
C ILE A 157 16.43 1.59 9.64
N LEU A 158 15.11 1.60 9.77
CA LEU A 158 14.42 2.77 10.33
C LEU A 158 14.67 2.81 11.83
N LEU A 159 15.42 3.82 12.29
CA LEU A 159 15.77 4.02 13.70
C LEU A 159 14.71 4.83 14.44
N LYS A 160 14.07 5.79 13.75
CA LYS A 160 13.05 6.68 14.33
C LYS A 160 12.13 7.23 13.24
N THR A 161 10.84 7.40 13.55
CA THR A 161 9.88 8.10 12.70
C THR A 161 8.78 8.75 13.55
N GLN A 162 8.04 9.69 12.96
CA GLN A 162 6.86 10.32 13.57
C GLN A 162 5.56 9.56 13.28
N MET A 163 5.60 8.45 12.53
CA MET A 163 4.42 7.66 12.22
C MET A 163 3.90 6.86 13.42
N ASP A 164 2.63 7.05 13.78
CA ASP A 164 1.96 6.43 14.95
C ASP A 164 1.92 4.90 14.93
N HIS A 165 2.06 4.28 13.76
CA HIS A 165 1.98 2.83 13.59
C HIS A 165 3.35 2.16 13.58
N TRP A 166 4.43 2.93 13.71
CA TRP A 166 5.77 2.39 13.83
C TRP A 166 5.99 1.84 15.25
N ASN A 167 6.41 0.58 15.31
CA ASN A 167 7.05 0.01 16.48
C ASN A 167 8.55 -0.16 16.14
N GLN A 168 9.42 -0.10 17.15
CA GLN A 168 10.91 -0.15 17.09
C GLN A 168 11.54 -1.36 16.37
N VAL A 169 10.82 -2.10 15.55
CA VAL A 169 11.24 -3.40 15.05
C VAL A 169 11.08 -3.55 13.53
N CYS A 170 10.79 -2.51 12.74
CA CYS A 170 10.57 -2.66 11.29
C CYS A 170 11.74 -2.11 10.45
N ASN A 171 12.24 -2.93 9.50
CA ASN A 171 13.23 -2.56 8.49
C ASN A 171 12.55 -2.14 7.17
N PHE A 172 13.20 -1.28 6.40
CA PHE A 172 12.88 -1.05 5.00
C PHE A 172 14.04 -1.54 4.14
N LEU A 173 13.78 -2.46 3.21
CA LEU A 173 14.79 -2.99 2.30
C LEU A 173 14.82 -2.19 0.99
N ASN A 174 16.03 -2.13 0.41
CA ASN A 174 16.45 -1.42 -0.81
C ASN A 174 15.54 -1.53 -2.03
#